data_AF-A0A939ZQA1-F1
#
_entry.id   AF-A0A939ZQA1-F1
#
_cell.length_a   1.000
_cell.length_b   1.000
_cell.length_c   1.000
_cell.angle_alpha   90.00
_cell.angle_beta   90.00
_cell.angle_gamma   90.00
#
_symmetry.space_group_name_H-M   'P 1'
#
loop_
_entity.id
_entity.type
_entity.pdbx_description
1 polymer ?
#
loop_
_entity_poly.entity_id
_entity_poly.type
_entity_poly.pdbx_seq_one_letter_code
_entity_poly.pdbx_strand_id
1 'polypeptide(L)'
;MKHKKLFIAAVIFFALNQAFVFGQSNQSKSTEPKPYSSDEFSQALQDLRRFEIITLGSMPFVTMDTAIVFNGIKFATGKTQTFNPLATADYTPQEMKSVILTSLCISAGIGITDFVIQIIKRNKKSRDVDLSDAIKIEVEPQEEDE
;
A
#
# COMPACT_ATOMS: atom_id res chain seq x y z
N MET A 1 -24.40 -24.53 -9.06
CA MET A 1 -23.19 -25.17 -8.48
C MET A 1 -21.97 -25.13 -9.39
N LYS A 2 -22.09 -25.25 -10.72
CA LYS A 2 -20.96 -25.23 -11.67
C LYS A 2 -20.13 -23.93 -11.63
N HIS A 3 -20.77 -22.76 -11.60
CA HIS A 3 -20.06 -21.47 -11.53
C HIS A 3 -19.28 -21.26 -10.21
N LYS A 4 -19.77 -21.79 -9.09
CA LYS A 4 -19.05 -21.72 -7.79
C LYS A 4 -17.79 -22.58 -7.81
N LYS A 5 -17.84 -23.77 -8.43
CA LYS A 5 -16.67 -24.65 -8.60
C LYS A 5 -15.66 -24.09 -9.60
N LEU A 6 -16.14 -23.44 -10.67
CA LEU A 6 -15.30 -22.76 -11.65
C LEU A 6 -14.56 -21.56 -11.04
N PHE A 7 -15.23 -20.78 -10.19
CA PHE A 7 -14.61 -19.65 -9.49
C PHE A 7 -13.53 -20.12 -8.49
N ILE A 8 -13.82 -21.18 -7.72
CA ILE A 8 -12.84 -21.76 -6.79
C ILE A 8 -11.62 -22.31 -7.56
N ALA A 9 -11.84 -22.99 -8.68
CA ALA A 9 -10.75 -23.48 -9.52
C ALA A 9 -9.90 -22.33 -10.11
N ALA A 10 -10.52 -21.22 -10.51
CA ALA A 10 -9.81 -20.05 -11.01
C ALA A 10 -8.96 -19.36 -9.92
N VAL A 11 -9.46 -19.27 -8.69
CA VAL A 11 -8.70 -18.71 -7.55
C VAL A 11 -7.51 -19.62 -7.19
N ILE A 12 -7.71 -20.94 -7.20
CA ILE A 12 -6.63 -21.91 -6.95
C ILE A 12 -5.57 -21.84 -8.06
N PHE A 13 -5.98 -21.71 -9.33
CA PHE A 13 -5.06 -21.56 -10.45
C PHE A 13 -4.27 -20.25 -10.40
N PHE A 14 -4.90 -19.15 -9.99
CA PHE A 14 -4.22 -17.86 -9.78
C PHE A 14 -3.25 -17.90 -8.60
N ALA A 15 -3.61 -18.57 -7.50
CA ALA A 15 -2.74 -18.74 -6.33
C ALA A 15 -1.52 -19.63 -6.63
N LEU A 16 -1.68 -20.69 -7.42
CA LEU A 16 -0.58 -21.60 -7.80
C LEU A 16 0.41 -20.97 -8.79
N ASN A 17 -0.03 -20.04 -9.64
CA ASN A 17 0.87 -19.33 -10.57
C ASN A 17 1.77 -18.29 -9.90
N GLN A 18 1.44 -17.83 -8.69
CA GLN A 18 2.30 -16.91 -7.93
C GLN A 18 3.62 -17.57 -7.52
N ALA A 19 3.64 -18.90 -7.37
CA ALA A 19 4.84 -19.65 -7.00
C ALA A 19 5.92 -19.67 -8.10
N PHE A 20 5.57 -19.39 -9.37
CA PHE A 20 6.54 -19.35 -10.47
C PHE A 20 7.21 -17.98 -10.66
N VAL A 21 6.62 -16.89 -10.15
CA VAL A 21 7.20 -15.54 -10.28
C VAL A 21 8.28 -15.28 -9.22
N PHE A 22 8.20 -15.95 -8.05
CA PHE A 22 9.28 -16.00 -7.06
C PHE A 22 10.26 -17.14 -7.39
N GLY A 23 10.74 -17.18 -8.64
CA GLY A 23 11.81 -18.08 -9.04
C GLY A 23 13.11 -17.67 -8.36
N GLN A 24 13.45 -18.34 -7.25
CA GLN A 24 14.79 -18.33 -6.69
C GLN A 24 15.71 -18.92 -7.77
N SER A 25 16.38 -18.05 -8.53
CA SER A 25 17.33 -18.49 -9.55
C SER A 25 18.41 -19.30 -8.86
N ASN A 26 18.59 -20.54 -9.31
CA ASN A 26 19.72 -21.39 -8.94
C ASN A 26 21.03 -20.71 -9.40
N GLN A 27 21.55 -19.77 -8.62
CA GLN A 27 22.95 -19.36 -8.66
C GLN A 27 23.58 -19.79 -7.34
N SER A 28 24.47 -20.77 -7.42
CA SER A 28 25.45 -21.04 -6.39
C SER A 28 26.25 -19.76 -6.11
N LYS A 29 25.90 -19.03 -5.05
CA LYS A 29 26.69 -17.92 -4.52
C LYS A 29 26.30 -17.70 -3.06
N SER A 30 27.30 -17.90 -2.18
CA SER A 30 27.39 -17.57 -0.76
C SER A 30 26.09 -17.51 0.04
N THR A 31 25.97 -18.37 1.06
CA THR A 31 24.87 -18.41 2.05
C THR A 31 24.76 -17.14 2.91
N GLU A 32 25.68 -16.19 2.74
CA GLU A 32 25.60 -14.90 3.42
C GLU A 32 24.58 -13.97 2.74
N PRO A 33 23.59 -13.46 3.49
CA PRO A 33 22.67 -12.47 2.96
C PRO A 33 23.47 -11.22 2.58
N LYS A 34 23.55 -10.94 1.27
CA LYS A 34 24.15 -9.70 0.79
C LYS A 34 23.27 -8.52 1.20
N PRO A 35 23.86 -7.39 1.64
CA PRO A 35 23.12 -6.16 1.86
C PRO A 35 22.39 -5.74 0.58
N TYR A 36 21.13 -5.31 0.72
CA TYR A 36 20.33 -4.81 -0.39
C TYR A 36 21.07 -3.68 -1.12
N SER A 37 21.26 -3.82 -2.44
CA SER A 37 21.78 -2.74 -3.27
C SER A 37 20.65 -1.78 -3.68
N SER A 38 20.96 -0.50 -3.86
CA SER A 38 19.98 0.54 -4.20
C SER A 38 19.18 0.24 -5.47
N ASP A 39 19.75 -0.56 -6.38
CA ASP A 39 19.25 -0.75 -7.74
C ASP A 39 18.59 -2.12 -7.95
N GLU A 40 18.42 -2.93 -6.90
CA GLU A 40 17.83 -4.28 -7.02
C GLU A 40 16.33 -4.27 -7.38
N PHE A 41 15.62 -3.16 -7.09
CA PHE A 41 14.20 -3.05 -7.36
C PHE A 41 13.87 -1.78 -8.15
N SER A 42 13.13 -1.94 -9.26
CA SER A 42 12.56 -0.81 -9.98
C SER A 42 11.75 0.09 -9.05
N GLN A 43 11.82 1.40 -9.27
CA GLN A 43 11.12 2.39 -8.44
C GLN A 43 9.61 2.09 -8.32
N ALA A 44 8.98 1.58 -9.38
CA ALA A 44 7.57 1.21 -9.36
C ALA A 44 7.29 0.04 -8.38
N LEU A 45 8.20 -0.92 -8.26
CA LEU A 45 8.08 -2.03 -7.30
C LEU A 45 8.29 -1.55 -5.86
N GLN A 46 9.17 -0.57 -5.65
CA GLN A 46 9.34 0.06 -4.34
C GLN A 46 8.09 0.83 -3.91
N ASP A 47 7.47 1.56 -4.85
CA ASP A 47 6.25 2.32 -4.61
C ASP A 47 5.05 1.36 -4.37
N LEU A 48 4.95 0.24 -5.11
CA LEU A 48 3.93 -0.80 -4.89
C LEU A 48 4.07 -1.46 -3.51
N ARG A 49 5.30 -1.78 -3.08
CA ARG A 49 5.58 -2.31 -1.74
C ARG A 49 5.09 -1.34 -0.66
N ARG A 50 5.38 -0.05 -0.81
CA ARG A 50 4.95 0.98 0.14
C ARG A 50 3.43 1.10 0.17
N PHE A 51 2.79 1.08 -1.00
CA PHE A 51 1.33 1.08 -1.12
C PHE A 51 0.69 -0.12 -0.39
N GLU A 52 1.22 -1.33 -0.58
CA GLU A 52 0.75 -2.54 0.08
C GLU A 52 0.89 -2.44 1.61
N ILE A 53 2.08 -2.06 2.10
CA ILE A 53 2.35 -1.93 3.53
C ILE A 53 1.39 -0.94 4.18
N ILE A 54 1.15 0.21 3.55
CA ILE A 54 0.27 1.24 4.10
C ILE A 54 -1.20 0.79 4.03
N THR A 55 -1.64 0.27 2.89
CA THR A 55 -3.04 -0.11 2.68
C THR A 55 -3.43 -1.31 3.56
N LEU A 56 -2.62 -2.37 3.57
CA LEU A 56 -2.88 -3.56 4.39
C LEU A 56 -2.56 -3.33 5.87
N GLY A 57 -1.51 -2.57 6.17
CA GLY A 57 -1.13 -2.23 7.54
C GLY A 57 -2.12 -1.31 8.24
N SER A 58 -2.78 -0.41 7.51
CA SER A 58 -3.81 0.49 8.08
C SER A 58 -5.19 -0.16 8.20
N MET A 59 -5.49 -1.19 7.41
CA MET A 59 -6.79 -1.86 7.37
C MET A 59 -7.38 -2.24 8.74
N PRO A 60 -6.65 -2.84 9.71
CA PRO A 60 -7.23 -3.20 11.01
C PRO A 60 -7.68 -1.98 11.82
N PHE A 61 -6.91 -0.89 11.78
CA PHE A 61 -7.24 0.34 12.50
C PHE A 61 -8.43 1.05 11.86
N VAL A 62 -8.40 1.17 10.53
CA VAL A 62 -9.50 1.79 9.78
C VAL A 62 -10.80 0.99 9.96
N THR A 63 -10.74 -0.34 10.02
CA THR A 63 -11.92 -1.18 10.27
C THR A 63 -12.47 -1.01 11.68
N MET A 64 -11.59 -0.84 12.66
CA MET A 64 -12.01 -0.51 14.03
C MET A 64 -12.68 0.87 14.07
N ASP A 65 -12.08 1.88 13.42
CA ASP A 65 -12.63 3.24 13.38
C ASP A 65 -13.99 3.26 12.68
N THR A 66 -14.13 2.56 11.55
CA THR A 66 -15.42 2.48 10.85
C THR A 66 -16.48 1.77 11.67
N ALA A 67 -16.12 0.74 12.45
CA ALA A 67 -17.04 0.08 13.37
C ALA A 67 -17.52 1.03 14.49
N ILE A 68 -16.62 1.83 15.07
CA ILE A 68 -16.97 2.81 16.09
C ILE A 68 -17.91 3.87 15.52
N VAL A 69 -17.58 4.44 14.36
CA VAL A 69 -18.40 5.45 13.69
C VAL A 69 -19.77 4.89 13.32
N PHE A 70 -19.81 3.67 12.78
CA PHE A 70 -21.05 2.99 12.42
C PHE A 70 -21.97 2.77 13.63
N ASN A 71 -21.41 2.30 14.76
CA ASN A 71 -22.13 2.16 16.01
C ASN A 71 -22.62 3.52 16.56
N GLY A 72 -21.82 4.58 16.39
CA GLY A 72 -22.20 5.95 16.74
C GLY A 72 -23.40 6.44 15.93
N ILE A 73 -23.42 6.16 14.63
CA ILE A 73 -24.54 6.51 13.74
C ILE A 73 -25.80 5.72 14.12
N LYS A 74 -25.68 4.41 14.42
CA LYS A 74 -26.84 3.59 14.87
C LYS A 74 -27.43 4.11 16.18
N PHE A 75 -26.59 4.54 17.11
CA PHE A 75 -27.04 5.14 18.36
C PHE A 75 -27.72 6.50 18.13
N ALA A 76 -27.11 7.39 17.33
CA ALA A 76 -27.67 8.70 17.02
C ALA A 76 -29.01 8.62 16.27
N THR A 77 -29.18 7.61 15.41
CA THR A 77 -30.42 7.36 14.68
C THR A 77 -31.48 6.60 15.49
N GLY A 78 -31.21 6.29 16.76
CA GLY A 78 -32.14 5.58 17.65
C GLY A 78 -32.35 4.11 17.30
N LYS A 79 -31.50 3.53 16.44
CA LYS A 79 -31.57 2.10 16.07
C LYS A 79 -31.03 1.19 17.17
N THR A 80 -30.23 1.73 18.09
CA THR A 80 -29.72 1.01 19.26
C THR A 80 -29.95 1.86 20.52
N GLN A 81 -30.41 1.23 21.60
CA GLN A 81 -30.66 1.91 22.88
C GLN A 81 -29.38 2.12 23.70
N THR A 82 -28.36 1.28 23.47
CA THR A 82 -27.08 1.32 24.17
C THR A 82 -25.96 1.58 23.17
N PHE A 83 -25.10 2.55 23.47
CA PHE A 83 -23.88 2.78 22.70
C PHE A 83 -22.79 1.82 23.18
N ASN A 84 -22.48 0.80 22.37
CA ASN A 84 -21.33 -0.06 22.59
C ASN A 84 -20.40 -0.02 21.37
N PRO A 85 -19.28 0.73 21.42
CA PRO A 85 -18.42 0.95 20.25
C PRO A 85 -17.70 -0.31 19.78
N LEU A 86 -17.46 -1.28 20.66
CA LEU A 86 -16.67 -2.49 20.38
C LEU A 86 -17.51 -3.77 20.32
N ALA A 87 -18.82 -3.70 20.55
CA ALA A 87 -19.67 -4.87 20.42
C ALA A 87 -19.84 -5.24 18.95
N THR A 88 -19.38 -6.44 18.60
CA THR A 88 -19.54 -7.05 17.27
C THR A 88 -20.76 -7.98 17.18
N ALA A 89 -21.43 -8.24 18.31
CA ALA A 89 -22.50 -9.23 18.42
C ALA A 89 -23.81 -8.84 17.70
N ASP A 90 -24.07 -7.53 17.55
CA ASP A 90 -25.35 -7.02 17.01
C ASP A 90 -25.29 -6.68 15.50
N TYR A 91 -24.23 -7.11 14.80
CA TYR A 91 -24.07 -6.84 13.37
C TYR A 91 -24.82 -7.87 12.52
N THR A 92 -25.72 -7.37 11.68
CA THR A 92 -26.24 -8.19 10.58
C THR A 92 -25.14 -8.44 9.53
N PRO A 93 -25.22 -9.53 8.74
CA PRO A 93 -24.24 -9.82 7.70
C PRO A 93 -24.08 -8.70 6.66
N GLN A 94 -25.13 -7.90 6.44
CA GLN A 94 -25.13 -6.76 5.54
C GLN A 94 -24.36 -5.58 6.14
N GLU A 95 -24.55 -5.31 7.43
CA GLU A 95 -23.84 -4.23 8.13
C GLU A 95 -22.34 -4.54 8.24
N MET A 96 -21.98 -5.78 8.56
CA MET A 96 -20.57 -6.21 8.57
C MET A 96 -19.89 -5.99 7.21
N LYS A 97 -20.57 -6.32 6.11
CA LYS A 97 -20.05 -6.06 4.76
C LYS A 97 -19.86 -4.57 4.50
N SER A 98 -20.78 -3.72 4.96
CA SER A 98 -20.66 -2.27 4.80
C SER A 98 -19.47 -1.69 5.56
N VAL A 99 -19.20 -2.19 6.77
CA VAL A 99 -18.05 -1.77 7.59
C VAL A 99 -16.74 -2.16 6.91
N ILE A 100 -16.64 -3.40 6.44
CA ILE A 100 -15.46 -3.91 5.73
C ILE A 100 -15.25 -3.19 4.40
N LEU A 101 -16.32 -2.96 3.63
CA LEU A 101 -16.22 -2.27 2.35
C LEU A 101 -15.76 -0.82 2.55
N THR A 102 -16.35 -0.12 3.53
CA THR A 102 -15.98 1.26 3.84
C THR A 102 -14.54 1.34 4.34
N SER A 103 -14.11 0.42 5.20
CA SER A 103 -12.74 0.42 5.70
C SER A 103 -11.72 0.11 4.61
N LEU A 104 -12.05 -0.79 3.67
CA LEU A 104 -11.22 -1.09 2.50
C LEU A 104 -11.08 0.13 1.56
N CYS A 105 -12.17 0.88 1.35
CA CYS A 105 -12.11 2.10 0.55
C CYS A 105 -11.24 3.17 1.21
N ILE A 106 -11.37 3.36 2.53
CA ILE A 106 -10.59 4.36 3.27
C ILE A 106 -9.11 3.96 3.32
N SER A 107 -8.78 2.71 3.62
CA SER A 107 -7.38 2.25 3.67
C SER A 107 -6.70 2.34 2.31
N ALA A 108 -7.41 1.99 1.23
CA ALA A 108 -6.93 2.20 -0.14
C ALA A 108 -6.72 3.70 -0.43
N GLY A 109 -7.63 4.57 0.02
CA GLY A 109 -7.47 6.02 -0.11
C GLY A 109 -6.21 6.56 0.58
N ILE A 110 -5.89 6.06 1.77
CA ILE A 110 -4.66 6.41 2.50
C ILE A 110 -3.42 5.95 1.71
N GLY A 111 -3.44 4.70 1.21
CA GLY A 111 -2.36 4.17 0.37
C GLY A 111 -2.14 4.98 -0.92
N ILE A 112 -3.22 5.36 -1.61
CA ILE A 112 -3.15 6.20 -2.82
C ILE A 112 -2.60 7.59 -2.48
N THR A 113 -3.04 8.17 -1.37
CA THR A 113 -2.55 9.49 -0.93
C THR A 113 -1.05 9.48 -0.69
N ASP A 114 -0.52 8.45 -0.01
CA ASP A 114 0.92 8.29 0.18
C ASP A 114 1.66 8.10 -1.15
N PHE A 115 1.11 7.31 -2.07
CA PHE A 115 1.66 7.12 -3.41
C PHE A 115 1.78 8.44 -4.18
N VAL A 116 0.74 9.29 -4.14
CA VAL A 116 0.76 10.62 -4.78
C VAL A 116 1.82 11.53 -4.15
N ILE A 117 1.90 11.57 -2.82
CA ILE A 117 2.91 12.38 -2.11
C ILE A 117 4.32 11.95 -2.50
N GLN A 118 4.56 10.64 -2.62
CA GLN A 118 5.85 10.09 -3.01
C GLN A 118 6.25 10.52 -4.43
N ILE A 119 5.31 10.50 -5.38
CA ILE A 119 5.53 11.01 -6.75
C ILE A 119 5.90 12.50 -6.71
N ILE A 120 5.16 13.32 -5.96
CA ILE A 120 5.41 14.76 -5.84
C ILE A 120 6.80 15.02 -5.27
N LYS A 121 7.17 14.34 -4.18
CA LYS A 121 8.50 14.49 -3.55
C LYS A 121 9.63 14.09 -4.49
N ARG A 122 9.46 13.01 -5.26
CA ARG A 122 10.44 12.57 -6.26
C ARG A 122 10.61 13.59 -7.38
N ASN A 123 9.52 14.12 -7.91
CA ASN A 123 9.57 15.15 -8.96
C ASN A 123 10.25 16.43 -8.47
N LYS A 124 10.05 16.82 -7.20
CA LYS A 124 10.75 17.96 -6.60
C LYS A 124 12.25 17.67 -6.46
N LYS A 125 12.64 16.47 -6.00
CA LYS A 125 14.05 16.10 -5.84
C LYS A 125 14.80 16.08 -7.17
N SER A 126 14.19 15.59 -8.25
CA SER A 126 14.82 15.60 -9.59
C SER A 126 15.14 17.04 -10.03
N ARG A 127 14.19 17.96 -9.86
CA ARG A 127 14.38 19.37 -10.24
C ARG A 127 15.47 20.07 -9.42
N ASP A 128 15.61 19.71 -8.15
CA ASP A 128 16.63 20.27 -7.27
C ASP A 128 18.04 19.78 -7.64
N VAL A 129 18.16 18.50 -8.02
CA VAL A 129 19.40 17.92 -8.55
C VAL A 129 19.80 18.60 -9.86
N ASP A 130 18.88 18.74 -10.81
CA ASP A 130 19.14 19.41 -12.09
C ASP A 130 19.62 20.86 -11.90
N LEU A 131 19.06 21.58 -10.93
CA LEU A 131 19.48 22.96 -10.59
C LEU A 131 20.87 22.98 -9.95
N SER A 132 21.16 22.05 -9.03
CA SER A 132 22.48 21.98 -8.40
C SER A 132 23.59 21.59 -9.37
N ASP A 133 23.31 20.70 -10.33
CA ASP A 133 24.25 20.32 -11.38
C ASP A 133 24.48 21.47 -12.38
N ALA A 134 23.44 22.22 -12.75
CA ALA A 134 23.57 23.41 -13.59
C ALA A 134 24.43 24.50 -12.93
N ILE A 135 24.25 24.74 -11.62
CA ILE A 135 25.06 25.71 -10.86
C ILE A 135 26.51 25.23 -10.74
N LYS A 136 26.76 23.92 -10.61
CA LYS A 136 28.11 23.36 -10.51
C LYS A 136 28.92 23.54 -11.80
N ILE A 137 28.27 23.47 -12.96
CA ILE A 137 28.94 23.65 -14.27
C ILE A 137 29.32 25.12 -14.51
N GLU A 138 28.59 26.08 -13.94
CA GLU A 138 28.86 27.51 -14.13
C GLU A 138 29.98 28.05 -13.21
N VAL A 139 30.35 27.33 -12.16
CA VAL A 139 31.35 27.76 -11.17
C VAL A 139 32.71 27.09 -11.38
N GLU A 140 32.91 26.32 -12.45
CA GLU A 140 34.25 25.81 -12.80
C GLU A 140 35.12 27.01 -13.20
N PRO A 141 36.12 27.41 -12.37
CA PRO A 141 36.91 28.58 -12.68
C PRO A 141 37.70 28.27 -13.95
N GLN A 142 37.55 29.13 -14.96
CA GLN A 142 38.46 29.14 -16.11
C GLN A 142 39.86 29.30 -15.52
N GLU A 143 40.70 28.27 -15.63
CA GLU A 143 42.12 28.40 -15.35
C GLU A 143 42.63 29.53 -16.25
N GLU A 144 43.03 30.64 -15.63
CA GLU A 144 43.74 31.72 -16.31
C GLU A 144 45.09 31.15 -16.77
N ASP A 145 45.16 30.76 -18.03
CA ASP A 145 46.40 30.40 -18.70
C ASP A 145 47.33 31.63 -18.69
N GLU A 146 48.45 31.53 -17.94
CA GLU A 146 49.55 32.51 -17.87
C GLU A 146 50.24 32.76 -19.23
#